data_AF-A0A929NVQ7-F1
#
_entry.id   AF-A0A929NVQ7-F1
#
_cell.length_a   1.000
_cell.length_b   1.000
_cell.length_c   1.000
_cell.angle_alpha   90.00
_cell.angle_beta   90.00
_cell.angle_gamma   90.00
#
_symmetry.space_group_name_H-M   'P 1'
#
loop_
_entity.id
_entity.type
_entity.pdbx_description
1 polymer ?
#
loop_
_entity_poly.entity_id
_entity_poly.type
_entity_poly.pdbx_seq_one_letter_code
_entity_poly.pdbx_strand_id
1 'polypeptide(L)'
;AGISSFSSLKNLPVDYLKIDGDIIKNISHNTADKAMVAAINQIGKVMNIETIAKHVENVFTLNQLKEIGINYAQGFYVSKPVHIDEGVKELKMSGQRHSL
;
A
#
# COMPACT_ATOMS: atom_id res chain seq x y z
N ALA A 1 1.38 -15.04 -13.55
CA ALA A 1 2.70 -14.84 -12.91
C ALA A 1 2.63 -14.71 -11.38
N GLY A 2 1.71 -15.39 -10.68
CA GLY A 2 1.50 -15.16 -9.22
C GLY A 2 2.26 -16.10 -8.29
N ILE A 3 2.28 -17.40 -8.57
CA ILE A 3 2.86 -18.42 -7.67
C ILE A 3 4.40 -18.36 -7.65
N SER A 4 5.02 -18.08 -8.80
CA SER A 4 6.48 -17.92 -8.90
C SER A 4 7.02 -16.73 -8.10
N SER A 5 6.21 -15.69 -7.91
CA SER A 5 6.59 -14.48 -7.18
C SER A 5 6.68 -14.72 -5.67
N PHE A 6 5.79 -15.54 -5.09
CA PHE A 6 5.87 -15.91 -3.68
C PHE A 6 7.10 -16.78 -3.36
N SER A 7 7.44 -17.69 -4.26
CA SER A 7 8.68 -18.48 -4.13
C SER A 7 9.93 -17.58 -4.16
N SER A 8 9.92 -16.57 -5.04
CA SER A 8 10.99 -15.58 -5.12
C SER A 8 11.05 -14.70 -3.86
N LEU A 9 9.90 -14.24 -3.37
CA LEU A 9 9.79 -13.40 -2.18
C LEU A 9 10.44 -14.04 -0.95
N LYS A 10 10.34 -15.36 -0.79
CA LYS A 10 10.95 -16.11 0.33
C LYS A 10 12.46 -15.90 0.44
N ASN A 11 13.16 -15.72 -0.68
CA ASN A 11 14.62 -15.66 -0.73
C ASN A 11 15.15 -14.27 -1.08
N LEU A 12 14.27 -13.29 -1.27
CA LEU A 12 14.65 -11.91 -1.59
C LEU A 12 14.63 -11.07 -0.30
N PRO A 13 15.76 -10.44 0.09
CA PRO A 13 15.82 -9.56 1.24
C PRO A 13 15.19 -8.21 0.86
N VAL A 14 13.88 -8.10 1.05
CA VAL A 14 13.12 -6.87 0.77
C VAL A 14 12.44 -6.36 2.03
N ASP A 15 12.40 -5.05 2.20
CA ASP A 15 11.72 -4.41 3.34
C ASP A 15 10.23 -4.14 3.05
N TYR A 16 9.87 -4.04 1.76
CA TYR A 16 8.54 -3.63 1.32
C TYR A 16 7.93 -4.54 0.25
N LEU A 17 6.64 -4.81 0.40
CA LEU A 17 5.82 -5.52 -0.59
C LEU A 17 4.69 -4.62 -1.09
N LYS A 18 4.73 -4.28 -2.38
CA LYS A 18 3.68 -3.46 -3.01
C LYS A 18 2.57 -4.34 -3.59
N ILE A 19 1.32 -4.03 -3.25
CA ILE A 19 0.12 -4.69 -3.79
C ILE A 19 -0.40 -3.87 -4.96
N ASP A 20 -0.64 -4.53 -6.09
CA ASP A 20 -1.04 -3.83 -7.31
C ASP A 20 -2.44 -3.23 -7.25
N GLY A 21 -2.61 -2.10 -7.91
CA GLY A 21 -3.81 -1.29 -7.87
C GLY A 21 -5.06 -1.99 -8.38
N ASP A 22 -4.94 -2.95 -9.30
CA ASP A 22 -6.11 -3.64 -9.85
C ASP A 22 -6.84 -4.47 -8.80
N ILE A 23 -6.13 -5.03 -7.82
CA ILE A 23 -6.74 -5.73 -6.68
C ILE A 23 -7.27 -4.70 -5.67
N ILE A 24 -6.52 -3.61 -5.43
CA ILE A 24 -6.89 -2.57 -4.45
C ILE A 24 -8.19 -1.85 -4.83
N LYS A 25 -8.41 -1.56 -6.11
CA LYS A 25 -9.60 -0.84 -6.60
C LYS A 25 -10.92 -1.53 -6.24
N ASN A 26 -10.91 -2.85 -6.16
CA ASN A 26 -12.12 -3.66 -6.07
C ASN A 26 -12.42 -4.17 -4.66
N ILE A 27 -11.56 -3.91 -3.67
CA ILE A 27 -11.71 -4.46 -2.31
C ILE A 27 -13.02 -4.07 -1.61
N SER A 28 -13.67 -2.98 -2.05
CA SER A 28 -14.94 -2.51 -1.50
C SER A 28 -16.14 -3.31 -1.99
N HIS A 29 -16.01 -3.99 -3.12
CA HIS A 29 -17.12 -4.66 -3.80
C HIS A 29 -16.84 -6.13 -4.15
N ASN A 30 -15.59 -6.57 -4.01
CA ASN A 30 -15.17 -7.94 -4.27
C ASN A 30 -14.53 -8.56 -3.02
N THR A 31 -15.23 -9.55 -2.46
CA THR A 31 -14.78 -10.28 -1.27
C THR A 31 -13.52 -11.11 -1.52
N ALA A 32 -13.32 -11.61 -2.74
CA ALA A 32 -12.12 -12.34 -3.11
C ALA A 32 -10.90 -11.41 -3.15
N ASP A 33 -11.04 -10.20 -3.69
CA ASP A 33 -9.96 -9.21 -3.70
C ASP A 33 -9.62 -8.76 -2.28
N LYS A 34 -10.64 -8.52 -1.43
CA LYS A 34 -10.43 -8.22 -0.02
C LYS A 34 -9.68 -9.34 0.70
N ALA A 35 -10.06 -10.59 0.48
CA ALA A 35 -9.39 -11.75 1.06
C ALA A 35 -7.94 -11.90 0.56
N MET A 36 -7.70 -11.63 -0.72
CA MET A 36 -6.37 -11.67 -1.31
C MET A 36 -5.44 -10.60 -0.71
N VAL A 37 -5.92 -9.36 -0.57
CA VAL A 37 -5.15 -8.28 0.09
C VAL A 37 -4.84 -8.63 1.53
N ALA A 38 -5.80 -9.18 2.27
CA ALA A 38 -5.58 -9.63 3.65
C ALA A 38 -4.55 -10.75 3.75
N ALA A 39 -4.60 -11.74 2.84
CA ALA A 39 -3.62 -12.81 2.78
C ALA A 39 -2.21 -12.31 2.46
N ILE A 40 -2.08 -11.38 1.51
CA ILE A 40 -0.79 -10.76 1.17
C ILE A 40 -0.23 -9.98 2.37
N ASN A 41 -1.09 -9.23 3.08
CA ASN A 41 -0.68 -8.53 4.30
C ASN A 41 -0.18 -9.48 5.38
N GLN A 42 -0.87 -10.61 5.56
CA GLN A 42 -0.48 -11.62 6.53
C GLN A 42 0.88 -12.25 6.19
N ILE A 43 1.15 -12.50 4.92
CA ILE A 43 2.47 -12.98 4.46
C ILE A 43 3.55 -11.94 4.79
N GLY A 44 3.31 -10.66 4.48
CA GLY A 44 4.22 -9.57 4.82
C GLY A 44 4.55 -9.54 6.32
N LYS A 45 3.54 -9.59 7.18
CA LYS A 45 3.72 -9.63 8.64
C LYS A 45 4.58 -10.81 9.10
N VAL A 46 4.30 -12.03 8.62
CA VAL A 46 5.07 -13.23 9.00
C VAL A 46 6.52 -13.14 8.55
N MET A 47 6.77 -12.49 7.41
CA MET A 47 8.11 -12.32 6.86
C MET A 47 8.82 -11.05 7.35
N ASN A 48 8.18 -10.26 8.21
CA ASN A 48 8.66 -8.95 8.65
C ASN A 48 8.92 -7.96 7.48
N ILE A 49 7.98 -7.93 6.53
CA ILE A 49 7.98 -7.06 5.34
C ILE A 49 6.77 -6.14 5.43
N GLU A 50 6.97 -4.83 5.27
CA GLU A 50 5.89 -3.86 5.32
C GLU A 50 5.11 -3.81 4.00
N THR A 51 3.78 -3.67 4.06
CA THR A 51 2.94 -3.66 2.85
C THR A 51 2.55 -2.26 2.39
N ILE A 52 2.53 -2.06 1.07
CA ILE A 52 2.14 -0.80 0.43
C ILE A 52 1.01 -1.07 -0.57
N ALA A 53 -0.18 -0.54 -0.33
CA ALA A 53 -1.28 -0.59 -1.30
C ALA A 53 -1.15 0.52 -2.35
N LYS A 54 -1.19 0.16 -3.64
CA LYS A 54 -1.18 1.13 -4.75
C LYS A 54 -2.60 1.52 -5.18
N HIS A 55 -2.71 2.66 -5.84
CA HIS A 55 -3.93 3.15 -6.49
C HIS A 55 -5.11 3.36 -5.51
N VAL A 56 -4.83 3.92 -4.34
CA VAL A 56 -5.87 4.34 -3.38
C VAL A 56 -6.46 5.67 -3.83
N GLU A 57 -7.68 5.64 -4.37
CA GLU A 57 -8.33 6.81 -5.02
C GLU A 57 -9.51 7.39 -4.24
N ASN A 58 -9.91 6.78 -3.13
CA ASN A 58 -10.97 7.31 -2.26
C ASN A 58 -10.79 6.90 -0.79
N VAL A 59 -11.56 7.57 0.09
CA VAL A 59 -11.53 7.36 1.53
C VAL A 59 -12.04 5.97 1.94
N PHE A 60 -13.00 5.39 1.21
CA PHE A 60 -13.56 4.08 1.54
C PHE A 60 -12.53 2.97 1.36
N THR A 61 -11.81 2.98 0.24
CA THR A 61 -10.68 2.09 -0.01
C THR A 61 -9.61 2.28 1.06
N LEU A 62 -9.24 3.52 1.41
CA LEU A 62 -8.24 3.77 2.46
C LEU A 62 -8.66 3.19 3.81
N ASN A 63 -9.92 3.39 4.22
CA ASN A 63 -10.45 2.88 5.48
C ASN A 63 -10.43 1.36 5.54
N GLN A 64 -10.82 0.69 4.45
CA GLN A 64 -10.75 -0.78 4.37
C GLN A 64 -9.31 -1.29 4.45
N LEU A 65 -8.34 -0.60 3.84
CA LEU A 65 -6.93 -0.96 3.94
C LEU A 65 -6.40 -0.81 5.38
N LYS A 66 -6.86 0.22 6.11
CA LYS A 66 -6.55 0.38 7.54
C LYS A 66 -7.13 -0.76 8.37
N GLU A 67 -8.37 -1.17 8.12
CA GLU A 67 -9.00 -2.32 8.80
C GLU A 67 -8.23 -3.64 8.55
N ILE A 68 -7.75 -3.86 7.32
CA ILE A 68 -6.91 -5.01 6.97
C ILE A 68 -5.52 -4.92 7.64
N GLY A 69 -5.09 -3.71 8.03
CA GLY A 69 -3.81 -3.44 8.65
C GLY A 69 -2.66 -3.34 7.65
N ILE A 70 -2.91 -2.77 6.48
CA ILE A 70 -1.87 -2.40 5.51
C ILE A 70 -1.02 -1.25 6.07
N ASN A 71 0.30 -1.32 5.92
CA ASN A 71 1.22 -0.34 6.51
C ASN A 71 1.17 1.04 5.81
N TYR A 72 1.20 1.05 4.48
CA TYR A 72 1.22 2.30 3.71
C TYR A 72 0.27 2.28 2.50
N ALA A 73 -0.12 3.47 2.05
CA ALA A 73 -0.98 3.67 0.90
C ALA A 73 -0.37 4.68 -0.07
N GLN A 74 -0.50 4.40 -1.37
CA GLN A 74 -0.16 5.30 -2.46
C GLN A 74 -1.34 5.40 -3.41
N GLY A 75 -1.74 6.61 -3.78
CA GLY A 75 -2.78 6.85 -4.78
C GLY A 75 -3.28 8.29 -4.73
N PHE A 76 -4.13 8.67 -5.70
CA PHE A 76 -4.54 10.07 -5.89
C PHE A 76 -5.33 10.64 -4.70
N TYR A 77 -5.94 9.79 -3.88
CA TYR A 77 -6.56 10.24 -2.62
C TYR A 77 -5.53 10.65 -1.57
N VAL A 78 -4.34 10.03 -1.58
CA VAL A 78 -3.23 10.35 -0.68
C VAL A 78 -2.51 11.60 -1.19
N SER A 79 -2.02 11.54 -2.43
CA SER A 79 -1.49 12.67 -3.18
C SER A 79 -1.32 12.27 -4.65
N LYS A 80 -1.47 13.23 -5.57
CA LYS A 80 -1.19 13.00 -6.99
C LYS A 80 0.33 13.02 -7.23
N PRO A 81 0.84 12.36 -8.28
CA PRO A 81 2.19 12.59 -8.75
C PRO A 81 2.38 14.08 -9.06
N VAL A 82 3.47 14.64 -8.56
CA VAL A 82 3.83 16.06 -8.70
C VAL A 82 5.23 16.18 -9.28
N HIS A 83 5.58 17.38 -9.76
CA HIS A 83 6.96 17.65 -10.16
C HIS A 83 7.90 17.55 -8.95
N ILE A 84 9.17 17.23 -9.17
CA ILE A 84 10.12 17.02 -8.07
C ILE A 84 10.24 18.25 -7.16
N ASP A 85 10.21 19.44 -7.73
CA ASP A 85 10.30 20.71 -6.97
C ASP A 85 9.09 20.91 -6.06
N GLU A 86 7.90 20.56 -6.54
CA GLU A 86 6.65 20.64 -5.78
C GLU A 86 6.65 19.61 -4.66
N GLY A 87 7.04 18.36 -4.94
CA GLY A 87 7.13 17.29 -3.96
C GLY A 87 8.13 17.59 -2.84
N VAL A 88 9.30 18.17 -3.16
CA VAL A 88 10.28 18.61 -2.16
C VAL A 88 9.70 19.71 -1.27
N LYS A 89 8.92 20.64 -1.84
CA LYS A 89 8.26 21.70 -1.06
C LYS A 89 7.20 21.12 -0.13
N GLU A 90 6.35 20.20 -0.60
CA GLU A 90 5.33 19.54 0.22
C GLU A 90 5.94 18.78 1.40
N LEU A 91 7.01 18.02 1.17
CA LEU A 91 7.71 17.26 2.21
C LEU A 91 8.29 18.16 3.31
N LYS A 92 8.85 19.32 2.94
CA LYS A 92 9.35 20.29 3.92
C LYS A 92 8.23 20.88 4.78
N MET A 93 7.03 21.07 4.21
CA MET A 93 5.87 21.59 4.95
C MET A 93 5.19 20.53 5.83
N SER A 94 5.18 19.25 5.42
CA SER A 94 4.59 18.17 6.21
C SER A 94 5.42 17.78 7.44
N GLY A 95 6.75 17.91 7.35
CA GLY A 95 7.66 17.71 8.49
C GLY A 95 7.46 18.70 9.65
N GLN A 96 6.88 19.88 9.40
CA GLN A 96 6.57 20.88 10.43
C GLN A 96 5.25 20.60 11.17
N ARG A 97 4.41 19.66 10.69
CA ARG A 97 3.10 19.34 11.28
C ARG A 97 3.16 18.27 12.37
N HIS A 98 4.27 17.55 12.52
CA HIS A 98 4.44 16.48 13.52
C HIS A 98 5.17 16.92 14.79
N SER A 99 5.38 18.23 14.99
CA SER A 99 6.05 18.84 16.15
C SER A 99 5.13 19.74 16.98
N LEU A 100 3.82 19.43 17.05
CA LEU A 100 2.87 20.03 17.99
C LEU A 100 2.16 18.94 18.79
#